data_AF-E1ZEE1-F1
#
_entry.id   AF-E1ZEE1-F1
#
_cell.length_a   1.000
_cell.length_b   1.000
_cell.length_c   1.000
_cell.angle_alpha   90.00
_cell.angle_beta   90.00
_cell.angle_gamma   90.00
#
_symmetry.space_group_name_H-M   'P 1'
#
loop_
_entity.id
_entity.type
_entity.pdbx_description
1 polymer ?
#
loop_
_entity_poly.entity_id
_entity_poly.type
_entity_poly.pdbx_seq_one_letter_code
_entity_poly.pdbx_strand_id
1 'polypeptide(L)'
;PLLLVAHPFASSLPSALETLARLQQDGLHGRVVYLGSGAQQDEGWATLQRALQGVRVWHQLHRSRIGLVGAPSEWLVASTPSAGAVASSWGPSLVDIDMQELLSKLWDGGHWEKGEVDQVGGWVGEAGKAGGCPSCGVPATVDAEPAAKVYLALRQLVDAHALACCTVRCFDVVSAKETTGCYSLARLLDEGVIAGCEGDVCSALGMLWGKLMTGQVPWMANVAQVGRTGGRSPSQRPHHAPCRPLLMRTTTHFESDRGVAFKGAVPPGAVTLLRVGGRALDRLWVEEGYVLDDRQAQGTGTEWSPQLCRTQVVRLLGGRPAVEELLVRPLGNHLVMLRGHQRALLEEWFTQFGPGTK
;
A
#
# COMPACT_ATOMS: atom_id res chain seq x y z
N PRO A 1 12.49 -7.25 19.16
CA PRO A 1 13.41 -6.08 19.14
C PRO A 1 13.59 -5.53 20.56
N LEU A 2 14.81 -5.19 20.95
CA LEU A 2 15.08 -4.64 22.28
C LEU A 2 15.34 -3.13 22.23
N LEU A 3 14.74 -2.39 23.16
CA LEU A 3 15.00 -0.96 23.36
C LEU A 3 15.55 -0.74 24.77
N LEU A 4 16.78 -0.28 24.86
CA LEU A 4 17.43 0.10 26.12
C LEU A 4 17.36 1.61 26.28
N VAL A 5 16.78 2.09 27.37
CA VAL A 5 16.72 3.53 27.66
C VAL A 5 17.77 3.86 28.70
N ALA A 6 18.64 4.81 28.37
CA ALA A 6 19.70 5.28 29.26
C ALA A 6 19.47 6.76 29.62
N HIS A 7 19.79 7.13 30.85
CA HIS A 7 19.70 8.51 31.36
C HIS A 7 21.11 9.00 31.79
N PRO A 8 21.32 10.30 32.05
CA PRO A 8 22.67 10.86 32.22
C PRO A 8 23.21 10.67 33.65
N PHE A 9 22.49 9.95 34.50
CA PHE A 9 22.79 9.80 35.92
C PHE A 9 23.34 8.41 36.21
N ALA A 10 24.28 8.34 37.16
CA ALA A 10 24.97 7.11 37.53
C ALA A 10 25.57 6.39 36.29
N SER A 11 25.69 5.07 36.34
CA SER A 11 26.26 4.24 35.27
C SER A 11 25.23 3.76 34.24
N SER A 12 24.10 4.45 34.07
CA SER A 12 23.00 4.02 33.19
C SER A 12 23.44 3.82 31.73
N LEU A 13 24.10 4.82 31.13
CA LEU A 13 24.60 4.71 29.75
C LEU A 13 25.70 3.63 29.60
N PRO A 14 26.76 3.60 30.43
CA PRO A 14 27.74 2.51 30.38
C PRO A 14 27.12 1.11 30.47
N SER A 15 26.17 0.89 31.38
CA SER A 15 25.48 -0.39 31.52
C SER A 15 24.64 -0.74 30.29
N ALA A 16 23.93 0.23 29.70
CA ALA A 16 23.14 0.01 28.49
C ALA A 16 24.01 -0.32 27.28
N LEU A 17 25.17 0.33 27.14
CA LEU A 17 26.14 0.06 26.07
C LEU A 17 26.75 -1.35 26.21
N GLU A 18 27.21 -1.72 27.40
CA GLU A 18 27.77 -3.05 27.67
C GLU A 18 26.72 -4.15 27.42
N THR A 19 25.48 -3.92 27.88
CA THR A 19 24.36 -4.84 27.66
C THR A 19 24.08 -5.00 26.17
N LEU A 20 23.97 -3.91 25.41
CA LEU A 20 23.72 -3.99 23.97
C LEU A 20 24.87 -4.68 23.23
N ALA A 21 26.11 -4.37 23.57
CA ALA A 21 27.28 -5.00 22.96
C ALA A 21 27.26 -6.52 23.15
N ARG A 22 26.95 -7.00 24.36
CA ARG A 22 26.81 -8.44 24.63
C ARG A 22 25.66 -9.06 23.83
N LEU A 23 24.50 -8.41 23.80
CA LEU A 23 23.35 -8.91 23.05
C LEU A 23 23.64 -9.02 21.54
N GLN A 24 24.37 -8.05 20.98
CA GLN A 24 24.80 -8.09 19.58
C GLN A 24 25.76 -9.25 19.31
N GLN A 25 26.67 -9.57 20.24
CA GLN A 25 27.52 -10.77 20.13
C GLN A 25 26.68 -12.07 20.12
N ASP A 26 25.57 -12.09 20.85
CA ASP A 26 24.62 -13.21 20.88
C ASP A 26 23.64 -13.21 19.67
N GLY A 27 23.82 -12.30 18.70
CA GLY A 27 22.98 -12.20 17.50
C GLY A 27 21.62 -11.54 17.74
N LEU A 28 21.43 -10.85 18.88
CA LEU A 28 20.21 -10.12 19.19
C LEU A 28 20.33 -8.65 18.76
N HIS A 29 19.22 -8.12 18.24
CA HIS A 29 19.15 -6.73 17.79
C HIS A 29 18.46 -5.84 18.82
N GLY A 30 19.06 -4.68 19.04
CA GLY A 30 18.49 -3.64 19.87
C GLY A 30 19.14 -2.29 19.65
N ARG A 31 18.62 -1.28 20.35
CA ARG A 31 19.12 0.09 20.30
C ARG A 31 19.14 0.69 21.70
N VAL A 32 20.18 1.48 21.98
CA VAL A 32 20.19 2.40 23.12
C VAL A 32 19.56 3.73 22.69
N VAL A 33 18.59 4.21 23.46
CA VAL A 33 18.09 5.59 23.40
C VAL A 33 18.57 6.31 24.64
N TYR A 34 19.44 7.29 24.44
CA TYR A 34 19.99 8.10 25.51
C TYR A 34 19.16 9.36 25.69
N LEU A 35 18.69 9.60 26.92
CA LEU A 35 18.04 10.81 27.37
C LEU A 35 19.15 11.67 28.00
N GLY A 36 19.68 12.65 27.28
CA GLY A 36 20.84 13.43 27.71
C GLY A 36 20.59 14.33 28.92
N SER A 37 19.33 14.57 29.24
CA SER A 37 18.80 15.36 30.33
C SER A 37 17.49 14.74 30.83
N GLY A 38 17.17 14.97 32.10
CA GLY A 38 15.85 14.63 32.64
C GLY A 38 14.73 15.56 32.14
N ALA A 39 15.05 16.56 31.31
CA ALA A 39 14.10 17.53 30.82
C ALA A 39 13.29 16.98 29.64
N GLN A 40 12.02 17.35 29.56
CA GLN A 40 11.12 16.84 28.51
C GLN A 40 11.43 17.40 27.11
N GLN A 41 12.19 18.50 27.02
CA GLN A 41 12.66 19.07 25.74
C GLN A 41 13.90 18.36 25.16
N ASP A 42 14.38 17.29 25.79
CA ASP A 42 15.48 16.50 25.26
C ASP A 42 15.11 15.81 23.93
N GLU A 43 15.97 15.93 22.91
CA GLU A 43 15.80 15.23 21.63
C GLU A 43 15.71 13.69 21.78
N GLY A 44 16.28 13.16 22.88
CA GLY A 44 16.16 11.78 23.31
C GLY A 44 14.71 11.34 23.54
N TRP A 45 13.81 12.23 24.00
CA TRP A 45 12.38 11.91 24.14
C TRP A 45 11.70 11.69 22.80
N ALA A 46 11.97 12.56 21.81
CA ALA A 46 11.43 12.39 20.46
C ALA A 46 11.95 11.09 19.82
N THR A 47 13.23 10.78 20.05
CA THR A 47 13.85 9.52 19.61
C THR A 47 13.21 8.31 20.30
N LEU A 48 12.96 8.38 21.60
CA LEU A 48 12.28 7.34 22.36
C LEU A 48 10.85 7.10 21.82
N GLN A 49 10.10 8.16 21.55
CA GLN A 49 8.75 8.06 20.98
C GLN A 49 8.76 7.37 19.62
N ARG A 50 9.68 7.73 18.72
CA ARG A 50 9.84 7.06 17.41
C ARG A 50 10.24 5.59 17.55
N ALA A 51 11.17 5.28 18.44
CA ALA A 51 11.59 3.91 18.69
C ALA A 51 10.44 3.05 19.26
N LEU A 52 9.67 3.59 20.20
CA LEU A 52 8.48 2.92 20.76
C LEU A 52 7.39 2.72 19.69
N GLN A 53 7.17 3.69 18.81
CA GLN A 53 6.30 3.53 17.65
C GLN A 53 6.77 2.37 16.78
N GLY A 54 8.07 2.30 16.48
CA GLY A 54 8.64 1.21 15.68
C GLY A 54 8.44 -0.17 16.30
N VAL A 55 8.64 -0.30 17.62
CA VAL A 55 8.36 -1.54 18.38
C VAL A 55 6.88 -1.93 18.29
N ARG A 56 5.96 -0.96 18.43
CA ARG A 56 4.51 -1.21 18.31
C ARG A 56 4.14 -1.71 16.92
N VAL A 57 4.68 -1.07 15.87
CA VAL A 57 4.45 -1.49 14.48
C VAL A 57 5.00 -2.90 14.24
N TRP A 58 6.20 -3.20 14.72
CA TRP A 58 6.79 -4.53 14.63
C TRP A 58 5.88 -5.60 15.26
N HIS A 59 5.39 -5.37 16.49
CA HIS A 59 4.48 -6.30 17.16
C HIS A 59 3.14 -6.45 16.42
N GLN A 60 2.61 -5.36 15.87
CA GLN A 60 1.36 -5.39 15.13
C GLN A 60 1.51 -6.18 13.82
N LEU A 61 2.62 -6.01 13.10
CA LEU A 61 2.93 -6.82 11.91
C LEU A 61 3.02 -8.31 12.26
N HIS A 62 3.71 -8.68 13.34
CA HIS A 62 3.85 -10.08 13.78
C HIS A 62 2.54 -10.73 14.23
N ARG A 63 1.50 -9.94 14.47
CA ARG A 63 0.15 -10.41 14.80
C ARG A 63 -0.83 -10.29 13.63
N SER A 64 -0.37 -9.76 12.50
CA SER A 64 -1.21 -9.49 11.33
C SER A 64 -1.30 -10.70 10.41
N ARG A 65 -2.42 -10.77 9.69
CA ARG A 65 -2.72 -11.80 8.69
C ARG A 65 -2.92 -11.09 7.35
N ILE A 66 -2.18 -11.51 6.33
CA ILE A 66 -2.34 -11.02 4.95
C ILE A 66 -3.06 -12.11 4.16
N GLY A 67 -4.26 -11.83 3.66
CA GLY A 67 -4.99 -12.77 2.80
C GLY A 67 -4.55 -12.66 1.35
N LEU A 68 -4.20 -13.77 0.73
CA LEU A 68 -3.98 -13.89 -0.70
C LEU A 68 -5.21 -14.57 -1.29
N VAL A 69 -6.09 -13.80 -1.93
CA VAL A 69 -7.35 -14.31 -2.49
C VAL A 69 -7.14 -14.65 -3.97
N GLY A 70 -7.07 -15.96 -4.24
CA GLY A 70 -6.63 -16.53 -5.51
C GLY A 70 -5.11 -16.48 -5.68
N ALA A 71 -4.60 -17.32 -6.59
CA ALA A 71 -3.20 -17.30 -6.95
C ALA A 71 -2.80 -15.93 -7.54
N PRO A 72 -1.57 -15.43 -7.35
CA PRO A 72 -1.11 -14.20 -7.99
C PRO A 72 -1.30 -14.23 -9.51
N SER A 73 -1.52 -13.06 -10.12
CA SER A 73 -1.62 -12.96 -11.58
C SER A 73 -0.34 -13.45 -12.26
N GLU A 74 -0.47 -14.08 -13.42
CA GLU A 74 0.64 -14.79 -14.11
C GLU A 74 1.82 -13.88 -14.48
N TRP A 75 1.57 -12.58 -14.66
CA TRP A 75 2.60 -11.58 -14.95
C TRP A 75 3.37 -11.10 -13.72
N LEU A 76 2.91 -11.39 -12.50
CA LEU A 76 3.61 -11.03 -11.26
C LEU A 76 4.69 -12.05 -10.90
N VAL A 77 5.84 -11.96 -11.57
CA VAL A 77 6.95 -12.92 -11.39
C VAL A 77 7.89 -12.58 -10.22
N ALA A 78 7.87 -11.33 -9.72
CA ALA A 78 8.75 -10.86 -8.65
C ALA A 78 8.01 -10.50 -7.34
N SER A 79 6.67 -10.57 -7.34
CA SER A 79 5.79 -10.14 -6.25
C SER A 79 5.20 -11.30 -5.43
N THR A 80 5.80 -12.49 -5.51
CA THR A 80 5.24 -13.75 -5.00
C THR A 80 6.15 -14.44 -3.96
N PRO A 81 6.49 -13.75 -2.86
CA PRO A 81 7.26 -14.36 -1.78
C PRO A 81 6.50 -15.54 -1.17
N SER A 82 7.24 -16.53 -0.67
CA SER A 82 6.62 -17.63 0.08
C SER A 82 6.06 -17.14 1.41
N ALA A 83 5.02 -17.82 1.94
CA ALA A 83 4.48 -17.54 3.27
C ALA A 83 5.56 -17.57 4.35
N GLY A 84 6.51 -18.50 4.25
CA GLY A 84 7.66 -18.60 5.15
C GLY A 84 8.56 -17.36 5.10
N ALA A 85 8.84 -16.83 3.89
CA ALA A 85 9.64 -15.62 3.74
C ALA A 85 8.92 -14.38 4.32
N VAL A 86 7.61 -14.23 4.11
CA VAL A 86 6.82 -13.13 4.71
C VAL A 86 6.89 -13.20 6.23
N ALA A 87 6.63 -14.37 6.80
CA ALA A 87 6.61 -14.58 8.25
C ALA A 87 7.99 -14.38 8.88
N SER A 88 9.05 -14.95 8.30
CA SER A 88 10.40 -14.83 8.86
C SER A 88 10.98 -13.43 8.78
N SER A 89 10.66 -12.70 7.70
CA SER A 89 11.29 -11.41 7.41
C SER A 89 10.53 -10.24 8.05
N TRP A 90 9.19 -10.27 8.01
CA TRP A 90 8.37 -9.14 8.44
C TRP A 90 7.40 -9.47 9.58
N GLY A 91 7.08 -10.75 9.77
CA GLY A 91 6.20 -11.22 10.85
C GLY A 91 4.80 -11.69 10.42
N PRO A 92 4.07 -11.02 9.50
CA PRO A 92 2.70 -11.42 9.17
C PRO A 92 2.60 -12.85 8.63
N SER A 93 1.51 -13.53 8.96
CA SER A 93 1.18 -14.80 8.31
C SER A 93 0.48 -14.54 6.97
N LEU A 94 0.95 -15.17 5.91
CA LEU A 94 0.24 -15.19 4.62
C LEU A 94 -0.82 -16.30 4.66
N VAL A 95 -2.08 -15.92 4.46
CA VAL A 95 -3.24 -16.82 4.44
C VAL A 95 -3.65 -17.01 3.00
N ASP A 96 -3.43 -18.20 2.45
CA ASP A 96 -3.89 -18.55 1.11
C ASP A 96 -5.40 -18.83 1.15
N ILE A 97 -6.16 -18.11 0.33
CA ILE A 97 -7.62 -18.18 0.25
C ILE A 97 -7.97 -18.53 -1.19
N ASP A 98 -8.57 -19.69 -1.38
CA ASP A 98 -9.00 -20.13 -2.70
C ASP A 98 -9.99 -19.11 -3.29
N MET A 99 -9.78 -18.74 -4.55
CA MET A 99 -10.71 -17.86 -5.27
C MET A 99 -12.14 -18.43 -5.21
N GLN A 100 -12.32 -19.74 -5.22
CA GLN A 100 -13.63 -20.38 -5.09
C GLN A 100 -14.37 -20.05 -3.79
N GLU A 101 -13.67 -19.72 -2.70
CA GLU A 101 -14.31 -19.24 -1.47
C GLU A 101 -14.99 -17.88 -1.70
N LEU A 102 -14.36 -17.01 -2.50
CA LEU A 102 -14.97 -15.75 -2.93
C LEU A 102 -16.13 -16.00 -3.92
N LEU A 103 -15.91 -16.85 -4.92
CA LEU A 103 -16.88 -17.10 -6.00
C LEU A 103 -18.16 -17.78 -5.49
N SER A 104 -18.04 -18.76 -4.59
CA SER A 104 -19.18 -19.47 -4.01
C SER A 104 -20.08 -18.55 -3.18
N LYS A 105 -19.49 -17.60 -2.42
CA LYS A 105 -20.22 -16.55 -1.69
C LYS A 105 -20.97 -15.59 -2.61
N LEU A 106 -20.51 -15.44 -3.86
CA LEU A 106 -21.16 -14.60 -4.84
C LEU A 106 -22.29 -15.31 -5.57
N TRP A 107 -22.14 -16.61 -5.87
CA TRP A 107 -22.96 -17.28 -6.89
C TRP A 107 -23.68 -18.56 -6.45
N ASP A 108 -23.10 -19.36 -5.55
CA ASP A 108 -23.62 -20.71 -5.26
C ASP A 108 -24.35 -20.83 -3.91
N GLY A 109 -24.31 -19.77 -3.08
CA GLY A 109 -25.04 -19.73 -1.79
C GLY A 109 -25.31 -18.32 -1.23
N GLY A 110 -24.95 -17.26 -1.95
CA GLY A 110 -25.08 -15.88 -1.51
C GLY A 110 -26.50 -15.34 -1.66
N HIS A 111 -27.40 -15.66 -0.72
CA HIS A 111 -28.61 -14.86 -0.54
C HIS A 111 -28.23 -13.55 0.14
N TRP A 112 -27.90 -12.54 -0.66
CA TRP A 112 -27.71 -11.19 -0.15
C TRP A 112 -29.06 -10.54 0.06
N GLU A 113 -29.30 -9.99 1.25
CA GLU A 113 -30.50 -9.22 1.49
C GLU A 113 -30.50 -8.00 0.55
N LYS A 114 -31.60 -7.80 -0.18
CA LYS A 114 -31.68 -6.72 -1.16
C LYS A 114 -31.36 -5.35 -0.55
N GLY A 115 -31.76 -5.12 0.71
CA GLY A 115 -31.45 -3.88 1.42
C GLY A 115 -29.95 -3.65 1.64
N GLU A 116 -29.18 -4.70 1.91
CA GLU A 116 -27.73 -4.61 2.10
C GLU A 116 -27.02 -4.29 0.78
N VAL A 117 -27.42 -4.96 -0.31
CA VAL A 117 -26.88 -4.72 -1.65
C VAL A 117 -27.24 -3.32 -2.15
N ASP A 118 -28.49 -2.88 -1.96
CA ASP A 118 -28.96 -1.54 -2.35
C ASP A 118 -28.24 -0.44 -1.53
N GLN A 119 -27.96 -0.68 -0.24
CA GLN A 119 -27.21 0.28 0.59
C GLN A 119 -25.77 0.46 0.09
N VAL A 120 -25.06 -0.65 -0.18
CA VAL A 120 -23.69 -0.63 -0.71
C VAL A 120 -23.68 -0.05 -2.13
N GLY A 121 -24.59 -0.50 -2.99
CA GLY A 121 -24.77 -0.01 -4.36
C GLY A 121 -25.18 1.46 -4.42
N GLY A 122 -25.91 1.96 -3.42
CA GLY A 122 -26.25 3.37 -3.28
C GLY A 122 -25.03 4.28 -3.24
N TRP A 123 -23.92 3.82 -2.63
CA TRP A 123 -22.65 4.55 -2.62
C TRP A 123 -22.00 4.63 -4.01
N VAL A 124 -22.11 3.57 -4.81
CA VAL A 124 -21.71 3.59 -6.23
C VAL A 124 -22.57 4.58 -7.00
N GLY A 125 -23.89 4.59 -6.75
CA GLY A 125 -24.83 5.54 -7.31
C GLY A 125 -24.49 6.99 -6.96
N GLU A 126 -24.12 7.26 -5.69
CA GLU A 126 -23.70 8.59 -5.23
C GLU A 126 -22.37 9.04 -5.84
N ALA A 127 -21.38 8.15 -5.94
CA ALA A 127 -20.15 8.43 -6.68
C ALA A 127 -20.42 8.64 -8.18
N GLY A 128 -21.48 8.02 -8.72
CA GLY A 128 -21.95 8.21 -10.09
C GLY A 128 -22.78 9.47 -10.33
N LYS A 129 -23.35 10.08 -9.28
CA LYS A 129 -24.06 11.39 -9.37
C LYS A 129 -23.12 12.54 -9.78
N ALA A 130 -21.80 12.36 -9.69
CA ALA A 130 -20.81 13.28 -10.25
C ALA A 130 -20.72 13.26 -11.80
N GLY A 131 -21.54 12.41 -12.44
CA GLY A 131 -21.56 12.17 -13.88
C GLY A 131 -20.45 11.22 -14.31
N GLY A 132 -20.74 10.39 -15.32
CA GLY A 132 -19.73 9.54 -15.96
C GLY A 132 -18.50 10.35 -16.41
N CYS A 133 -17.34 9.71 -16.48
CA CYS A 133 -16.10 10.37 -16.87
C CYS A 133 -16.10 10.71 -18.39
N PRO A 134 -16.23 11.99 -18.81
CA PRO A 134 -16.28 12.34 -20.23
C PRO A 134 -14.96 12.06 -20.95
N SER A 135 -13.84 12.24 -20.25
CA SER A 135 -12.50 11.95 -20.79
C SER A 135 -12.26 10.46 -20.99
N CYS A 136 -13.05 9.60 -20.34
CA CYS A 136 -12.92 8.14 -20.42
C CYS A 136 -13.88 7.54 -21.47
N GLY A 137 -14.86 8.30 -21.98
CA GLY A 137 -15.83 7.84 -22.98
C GLY A 137 -16.93 6.90 -22.46
N VAL A 138 -17.14 6.84 -21.13
CA VAL A 138 -18.02 5.83 -20.49
C VAL A 138 -19.36 6.44 -20.06
N PRO A 139 -20.52 5.77 -20.30
CA PRO A 139 -21.83 6.22 -19.83
C PRO A 139 -21.93 6.33 -18.30
N ALA A 140 -22.83 7.18 -17.81
CA ALA A 140 -22.97 7.52 -16.39
C ALA A 140 -23.51 6.38 -15.48
N THR A 141 -24.08 5.32 -16.08
CA THR A 141 -24.77 4.25 -15.34
C THR A 141 -24.10 2.91 -15.56
N VAL A 142 -23.30 2.48 -14.59
CA VAL A 142 -22.79 1.10 -14.48
C VAL A 142 -23.64 0.39 -13.43
N ASP A 143 -24.01 -0.87 -13.69
CA ASP A 143 -24.73 -1.68 -12.70
C ASP A 143 -23.86 -1.86 -11.43
N ALA A 144 -24.39 -1.37 -10.31
CA ALA A 144 -23.71 -1.38 -9.03
C ALA A 144 -23.88 -2.70 -8.27
N GLU A 145 -24.90 -3.49 -8.60
CA GLU A 145 -25.26 -4.70 -7.86
C GLU A 145 -24.12 -5.74 -7.85
N PRO A 146 -23.46 -6.05 -8.99
CA PRO A 146 -22.36 -7.00 -8.99
C PRO A 146 -21.16 -6.51 -8.18
N ALA A 147 -20.84 -5.22 -8.26
CA ALA A 147 -19.73 -4.62 -7.50
C ALA A 147 -20.02 -4.64 -5.98
N ALA A 148 -21.25 -4.34 -5.58
CA ALA A 148 -21.70 -4.41 -4.20
C ALA A 148 -21.57 -5.82 -3.62
N LYS A 149 -22.00 -6.84 -4.36
CA LYS A 149 -21.86 -8.25 -3.95
C LYS A 149 -20.39 -8.66 -3.79
N VAL A 150 -19.50 -8.28 -4.71
CA VAL A 150 -18.05 -8.55 -4.59
C VAL A 150 -17.47 -7.90 -3.33
N TYR A 151 -17.87 -6.67 -3.02
CA TYR A 151 -17.44 -6.01 -1.78
C TYR A 151 -17.91 -6.78 -0.54
N LEU A 152 -19.19 -7.13 -0.47
CA LEU A 152 -19.76 -7.83 0.68
C LEU A 152 -19.08 -9.20 0.90
N ALA A 153 -18.85 -9.95 -0.19
CA ALA A 153 -18.15 -11.22 -0.10
C ALA A 153 -16.69 -11.06 0.39
N LEU A 154 -15.96 -10.07 -0.12
CA LEU A 154 -14.60 -9.77 0.35
C LEU A 154 -14.58 -9.30 1.80
N ARG A 155 -15.54 -8.48 2.22
CA ARG A 155 -15.68 -8.05 3.62
C ARG A 155 -15.86 -9.25 4.54
N GLN A 156 -16.77 -10.18 4.19
CA GLN A 156 -16.95 -11.42 4.94
C GLN A 156 -15.67 -12.27 5.00
N LEU A 157 -14.89 -12.37 3.91
CA LEU A 157 -13.61 -13.09 3.94
C LEU A 157 -12.60 -12.43 4.86
N VAL A 158 -12.52 -11.09 4.84
CA VAL A 158 -11.66 -10.33 5.75
C VAL A 158 -12.03 -10.63 7.21
N ASP A 159 -13.33 -10.65 7.54
CA ASP A 159 -13.80 -10.94 8.89
C ASP A 159 -13.57 -12.41 9.28
N ALA A 160 -13.96 -13.36 8.42
CA ALA A 160 -13.86 -14.79 8.67
C ALA A 160 -12.42 -15.25 8.91
N HIS A 161 -11.47 -14.68 8.16
CA HIS A 161 -10.05 -15.02 8.27
C HIS A 161 -9.27 -14.06 9.17
N ALA A 162 -9.93 -13.09 9.82
CA ALA A 162 -9.32 -12.06 10.67
C ALA A 162 -8.15 -11.33 9.99
N LEU A 163 -8.35 -10.92 8.74
CA LEU A 163 -7.30 -10.33 7.90
C LEU A 163 -7.06 -8.87 8.31
N ALA A 164 -5.78 -8.51 8.47
CA ALA A 164 -5.36 -7.12 8.60
C ALA A 164 -5.22 -6.44 7.23
N CYS A 165 -4.97 -7.24 6.20
CA CYS A 165 -4.79 -6.83 4.82
C CYS A 165 -5.16 -7.99 3.89
N CYS A 166 -5.63 -7.71 2.68
CA CYS A 166 -5.76 -8.70 1.62
C CYS A 166 -5.18 -8.21 0.29
N THR A 167 -4.85 -9.14 -0.60
CA THR A 167 -4.58 -8.87 -2.01
C THR A 167 -5.36 -9.87 -2.85
N VAL A 168 -5.99 -9.39 -3.93
CA VAL A 168 -6.99 -10.17 -4.68
C VAL A 168 -6.59 -10.22 -6.15
N ARG A 169 -6.57 -11.42 -6.75
CA ARG A 169 -6.49 -11.58 -8.21
C ARG A 169 -7.80 -11.14 -8.85
N CYS A 170 -7.94 -9.83 -9.02
CA CYS A 170 -9.18 -9.18 -9.47
C CYS A 170 -9.61 -9.60 -10.88
N PHE A 171 -8.69 -10.06 -11.73
CA PHE A 171 -8.99 -10.43 -13.11
C PHE A 171 -9.98 -11.59 -13.20
N ASP A 172 -9.90 -12.56 -12.29
CA ASP A 172 -10.81 -13.72 -12.29
C ASP A 172 -12.26 -13.29 -12.00
N VAL A 173 -12.45 -12.21 -11.22
CA VAL A 173 -13.75 -11.58 -10.98
C VAL A 173 -14.30 -10.91 -12.25
N VAL A 174 -13.43 -10.26 -13.03
CA VAL A 174 -13.76 -9.63 -14.33
C VAL A 174 -14.21 -10.65 -15.35
N SER A 175 -13.49 -11.76 -15.45
CA SER A 175 -13.79 -12.82 -16.40
C SER A 175 -15.11 -13.53 -16.09
N ALA A 176 -15.51 -13.63 -14.82
CA ALA A 176 -16.66 -14.43 -14.42
C ALA A 176 -18.02 -13.71 -14.48
N LYS A 177 -18.08 -12.37 -14.27
CA LYS A 177 -19.36 -11.62 -14.20
C LYS A 177 -19.33 -10.21 -14.78
N GLU A 178 -18.34 -9.88 -15.60
CA GLU A 178 -18.23 -8.54 -16.22
C GLU A 178 -18.19 -7.39 -15.19
N THR A 179 -17.76 -7.68 -13.95
CA THR A 179 -17.58 -6.73 -12.85
C THR A 179 -16.13 -6.73 -12.36
N THR A 180 -15.68 -5.72 -11.63
CA THR A 180 -14.27 -5.61 -11.23
C THR A 180 -14.11 -5.52 -9.73
N GLY A 181 -12.93 -5.88 -9.23
CA GLY A 181 -12.57 -5.69 -7.82
C GLY A 181 -12.31 -4.21 -7.44
N CYS A 182 -12.25 -3.28 -8.41
CA CYS A 182 -11.83 -1.90 -8.17
C CYS A 182 -12.68 -1.20 -7.11
N TYR A 183 -14.00 -1.37 -7.19
CA TYR A 183 -14.92 -0.85 -6.18
C TYR A 183 -14.69 -1.45 -4.82
N SER A 184 -14.67 -2.77 -4.74
CA SER A 184 -14.56 -3.50 -3.49
C SER A 184 -13.26 -3.17 -2.75
N LEU A 185 -12.15 -3.13 -3.47
CA LEU A 185 -10.86 -2.74 -2.92
C LEU A 185 -10.89 -1.27 -2.44
N ALA A 186 -11.50 -0.35 -3.20
CA ALA A 186 -11.61 1.05 -2.79
C ALA A 186 -12.46 1.23 -1.53
N ARG A 187 -13.59 0.53 -1.46
CA ARG A 187 -14.49 0.57 -0.32
C ARG A 187 -13.85 0.00 0.94
N LEU A 188 -13.10 -1.11 0.82
CA LEU A 188 -12.32 -1.68 1.93
C LEU A 188 -11.30 -0.67 2.45
N LEU A 189 -10.56 0.00 1.56
CA LEU A 189 -9.59 1.02 1.97
C LEU A 189 -10.24 2.20 2.69
N ASP A 190 -11.43 2.63 2.27
CA ASP A 190 -12.21 3.68 2.95
C ASP A 190 -12.62 3.27 4.38
N GLU A 191 -12.78 1.98 4.64
CA GLU A 191 -13.04 1.42 5.99
C GLU A 191 -11.75 1.20 6.79
N GLY A 192 -10.61 1.54 6.20
CA GLY A 192 -9.30 1.29 6.77
C GLY A 192 -8.85 -0.16 6.64
N VAL A 193 -9.48 -1.00 5.82
CA VAL A 193 -9.01 -2.36 5.55
C VAL A 193 -8.08 -2.31 4.35
N ILE A 194 -6.81 -2.68 4.54
CA ILE A 194 -5.84 -2.62 3.45
C ILE A 194 -6.13 -3.68 2.41
N ALA A 195 -6.38 -3.27 1.17
CA ALA A 195 -6.72 -4.16 0.07
C ALA A 195 -5.90 -3.83 -1.18
N GLY A 196 -5.11 -4.79 -1.65
CA GLY A 196 -4.26 -4.70 -2.85
C GLY A 196 -4.84 -5.48 -4.04
N CYS A 197 -4.29 -5.21 -5.23
CA CYS A 197 -4.71 -5.85 -6.48
C CYS A 197 -3.73 -6.96 -6.92
N GLU A 198 -4.18 -7.76 -7.89
CA GLU A 198 -3.41 -8.76 -8.66
C GLU A 198 -2.77 -9.90 -7.84
N GLY A 199 -3.05 -10.00 -6.55
CA GLY A 199 -2.33 -10.92 -5.67
C GLY A 199 -0.90 -10.46 -5.36
N ASP A 200 -0.56 -9.16 -5.51
CA ASP A 200 0.76 -8.64 -5.17
C ASP A 200 0.96 -8.57 -3.65
N VAL A 201 1.64 -9.58 -3.10
CA VAL A 201 1.90 -9.68 -1.66
C VAL A 201 2.91 -8.64 -1.19
N CYS A 202 3.91 -8.31 -2.01
CA CYS A 202 4.94 -7.32 -1.67
C CYS A 202 4.35 -5.92 -1.47
N SER A 203 3.44 -5.51 -2.37
CA SER A 203 2.72 -4.24 -2.26
C SER A 203 1.72 -4.26 -1.11
N ALA A 204 0.98 -5.35 -0.92
CA ALA A 204 0.04 -5.48 0.19
C ALA A 204 0.76 -5.34 1.55
N LEU A 205 1.92 -5.98 1.70
CA LEU A 205 2.79 -5.82 2.86
C LEU A 205 3.27 -4.37 3.02
N GLY A 206 3.75 -3.75 1.94
CA GLY A 206 4.18 -2.35 1.94
C GLY A 206 3.07 -1.36 2.33
N MET A 207 1.84 -1.61 1.87
CA MET A 207 0.65 -0.85 2.24
C MET A 207 0.32 -1.03 3.72
N LEU A 208 0.26 -2.28 4.20
CA LEU A 208 0.00 -2.55 5.61
C LEU A 208 1.03 -1.85 6.50
N TRP A 209 2.31 -2.03 6.20
CA TRP A 209 3.41 -1.38 6.92
C TRP A 209 3.30 0.15 6.87
N GLY A 210 3.10 0.74 5.69
CA GLY A 210 2.94 2.19 5.53
C GLY A 210 1.78 2.76 6.34
N LYS A 211 0.64 2.06 6.38
CA LYS A 211 -0.50 2.42 7.23
C LYS A 211 -0.13 2.38 8.71
N LEU A 212 0.54 1.33 9.17
CA LEU A 212 0.92 1.20 10.58
C LEU A 212 1.92 2.28 11.01
N MET A 213 2.83 2.67 10.12
CA MET A 213 3.80 3.73 10.39
C MET A 213 3.18 5.12 10.40
N THR A 214 2.19 5.39 9.55
CA THR A 214 1.71 6.76 9.33
C THR A 214 0.27 7.02 9.76
N GLY A 215 -0.51 5.97 10.02
CA GLY A 215 -1.96 6.03 10.22
C GLY A 215 -2.76 6.33 8.94
N GLN A 216 -2.09 6.49 7.80
CA GLN A 216 -2.73 6.91 6.54
C GLN A 216 -3.19 5.70 5.74
N VAL A 217 -4.20 5.93 4.88
CA VAL A 217 -4.58 4.95 3.85
C VAL A 217 -3.58 5.06 2.69
N PRO A 218 -2.78 4.01 2.43
CA PRO A 218 -1.79 3.99 1.35
C PRO A 218 -2.47 3.75 -0.01
N TRP A 219 -1.76 4.10 -1.09
CA TRP A 219 -2.19 3.84 -2.47
C TRP A 219 -1.23 2.88 -3.16
N MET A 220 -1.74 1.88 -3.86
CA MET A 220 -0.94 1.04 -4.75
C MET A 220 -0.97 1.60 -6.18
N ALA A 221 0.15 1.55 -6.89
CA ALA A 221 0.26 2.04 -8.26
C ALA A 221 1.41 1.35 -9.01
N ASN A 222 1.17 0.77 -10.18
CA ASN A 222 2.20 0.41 -11.17
C ASN A 222 3.14 1.57 -11.48
N VAL A 223 4.34 1.32 -11.98
CA VAL A 223 5.08 2.32 -12.76
C VAL A 223 4.72 2.09 -14.23
N ALA A 224 3.92 2.96 -14.85
CA ALA A 224 3.56 2.74 -16.26
C ALA A 224 4.59 3.38 -17.20
N GLN A 225 5.14 4.53 -16.83
CA GLN A 225 6.04 5.27 -17.70
C GLN A 225 7.12 5.99 -16.89
N VAL A 226 8.35 5.96 -17.43
CA VAL A 226 9.48 6.74 -16.92
C VAL A 226 10.05 7.58 -18.07
N GLY A 227 10.19 8.87 -17.85
CA GLY A 227 10.79 9.79 -18.81
C GLY A 227 12.31 9.71 -18.76
N ARG A 228 12.94 9.54 -19.93
CA ARG A 228 14.37 9.82 -20.14
C ARG A 228 14.48 11.11 -20.93
N THR A 229 14.71 12.25 -20.27
CA THR A 229 15.06 13.48 -21.02
C THR A 229 16.25 14.17 -20.38
N GLY A 230 17.29 14.36 -21.20
CA GLY A 230 18.34 15.33 -20.93
C GLY A 230 17.73 16.72 -20.77
N GLY A 231 18.26 17.49 -19.83
CA GLY A 231 17.77 18.82 -19.51
C GLY A 231 16.66 18.81 -18.45
N ARG A 232 17.06 19.04 -17.19
CA ARG A 232 16.24 19.42 -16.02
C ARG A 232 14.93 18.63 -15.82
N SER A 233 15.06 17.59 -15.00
CA SER A 233 14.02 16.90 -14.22
C SER A 233 13.43 15.64 -14.88
N PRO A 234 13.62 14.45 -14.27
CA PRO A 234 12.99 13.22 -14.74
C PRO A 234 11.54 13.15 -14.30
N SER A 235 10.67 12.79 -15.23
CA SER A 235 9.28 12.46 -14.98
C SER A 235 9.16 10.95 -14.67
N GLN A 236 8.52 10.62 -13.56
CA GLN A 236 8.13 9.24 -13.23
C GLN A 236 6.62 9.23 -13.06
N ARG A 237 5.94 8.29 -13.74
CA ARG A 237 4.49 8.16 -13.71
C ARG A 237 4.08 6.81 -13.11
N PRO A 238 3.75 6.77 -11.82
CA PRO A 238 3.06 5.63 -11.23
C PRO A 238 1.52 5.66 -11.50
N HIS A 239 0.89 4.51 -11.78
CA HIS A 239 -0.51 4.25 -12.13
C HIS A 239 -1.09 2.94 -11.51
N HIS A 240 -2.28 2.98 -10.88
CA HIS A 240 -3.27 1.88 -10.60
C HIS A 240 -3.45 1.22 -9.19
N ALA A 241 -4.70 1.40 -8.70
CA ALA A 241 -5.55 0.66 -7.72
C ALA A 241 -5.44 0.92 -6.18
N PRO A 242 -6.60 0.89 -5.50
CA PRO A 242 -7.30 2.09 -5.07
C PRO A 242 -6.55 2.91 -4.02
N CYS A 243 -6.82 4.22 -4.04
CA CYS A 243 -6.77 5.06 -2.87
C CYS A 243 -8.13 5.75 -2.80
N ARG A 244 -8.40 6.46 -1.71
CA ARG A 244 -9.50 7.41 -1.61
C ARG A 244 -9.12 8.71 -2.33
N PRO A 245 -9.53 8.97 -3.58
CA PRO A 245 -9.48 10.32 -4.09
C PRO A 245 -10.56 11.14 -3.35
N LEU A 246 -10.26 12.40 -3.03
CA LEU A 246 -11.24 13.28 -2.37
C LEU A 246 -12.45 13.58 -3.28
N LEU A 247 -12.33 13.32 -4.58
CA LEU A 247 -13.38 13.44 -5.58
C LEU A 247 -13.36 12.20 -6.47
N MET A 248 -14.44 11.43 -6.49
CA MET A 248 -14.63 10.26 -7.35
C MET A 248 -15.63 10.52 -8.45
N ARG A 249 -15.33 10.00 -9.63
CA ARG A 249 -16.29 9.77 -10.71
C ARG A 249 -16.28 8.30 -11.05
N THR A 250 -17.47 7.71 -11.20
CA THR A 250 -17.60 6.35 -11.70
C THR A 250 -17.19 6.28 -13.17
N THR A 251 -16.58 5.15 -13.54
CA THR A 251 -16.14 4.80 -14.88
C THR A 251 -16.04 3.28 -14.97
N THR A 252 -15.59 2.74 -16.10
CA THR A 252 -15.25 1.32 -16.24
C THR A 252 -13.76 1.06 -16.04
N HIS A 253 -13.45 -0.21 -15.78
CA HIS A 253 -12.09 -0.72 -15.73
C HIS A 253 -11.33 -0.39 -17.00
N PHE A 254 -10.05 -0.03 -16.87
CA PHE A 254 -9.26 0.45 -18.00
C PHE A 254 -8.99 -0.66 -19.03
N GLU A 255 -8.54 -1.83 -18.59
CA GLU A 255 -8.11 -2.89 -19.50
C GLU A 255 -9.27 -3.61 -20.18
N SER A 256 -10.47 -3.60 -19.58
CA SER A 256 -11.59 -4.43 -20.02
C SER A 256 -12.86 -3.66 -20.35
N ASP A 257 -12.93 -2.36 -20.05
CA ASP A 257 -14.11 -1.50 -20.18
C ASP A 257 -15.39 -2.09 -19.52
N ARG A 258 -15.20 -2.94 -18.50
CA ARG A 258 -16.26 -3.63 -17.74
C ARG A 258 -16.30 -3.15 -16.30
N GLY A 259 -17.42 -3.42 -15.62
CA GLY A 259 -17.60 -3.21 -14.18
C GLY A 259 -17.47 -1.76 -13.69
N VAL A 260 -17.59 -1.60 -12.37
CA VAL A 260 -17.47 -0.29 -11.70
C VAL A 260 -16.02 -0.03 -11.33
N ALA A 261 -15.45 1.04 -11.87
CA ALA A 261 -14.16 1.59 -11.49
C ALA A 261 -14.26 3.09 -11.17
N PHE A 262 -13.17 3.66 -10.69
CA PHE A 262 -13.12 5.05 -10.25
C PHE A 262 -12.01 5.82 -10.95
N LYS A 263 -12.37 7.00 -11.46
CA LYS A 263 -11.42 8.08 -11.71
C LYS A 263 -11.52 9.03 -10.54
N GLY A 264 -10.39 9.37 -9.94
CA GLY A 264 -10.35 10.46 -8.99
C GLY A 264 -9.09 11.28 -9.05
N ALA A 265 -9.13 12.40 -8.35
CA ALA A 265 -7.99 13.31 -8.22
C ALA A 265 -7.30 13.07 -6.88
N VAL A 266 -5.98 12.89 -6.93
CA VAL A 266 -5.14 12.94 -5.73
C VAL A 266 -4.78 14.40 -5.49
N PRO A 267 -4.97 14.94 -4.26
CA PRO A 267 -4.67 16.34 -4.00
C PRO A 267 -3.18 16.63 -4.22
N PRO A 268 -2.82 17.82 -4.74
CA PRO A 268 -1.43 18.24 -4.82
C PRO A 268 -0.73 18.17 -3.45
N GLY A 269 0.58 18.03 -3.45
CA GLY A 269 1.40 18.06 -2.24
C GLY A 269 2.37 16.89 -2.08
N ALA A 270 3.11 16.91 -0.97
CA ALA A 270 4.18 15.97 -0.65
C ALA A 270 3.68 14.53 -0.60
N VAL A 271 4.49 13.61 -1.12
CA VAL A 271 4.26 12.17 -1.08
C VAL A 271 5.56 11.40 -0.94
N THR A 272 5.46 10.18 -0.43
CA THR A 272 6.56 9.20 -0.39
C THR A 272 6.11 7.93 -1.08
N LEU A 273 6.92 7.41 -1.98
CA LEU A 273 6.74 6.10 -2.57
C LEU A 273 7.65 5.10 -1.91
N LEU A 274 7.17 3.86 -1.79
CA LEU A 274 7.95 2.74 -1.31
C LEU A 274 7.63 1.47 -2.09
N ARG A 275 8.61 0.56 -2.14
CA ARG A 275 8.44 -0.82 -2.59
C ARG A 275 9.36 -1.74 -1.81
N VAL A 276 8.76 -2.71 -1.13
CA VAL A 276 9.46 -3.85 -0.53
C VAL A 276 9.65 -4.93 -1.59
N GLY A 277 10.80 -5.60 -1.61
CA GLY A 277 11.04 -6.72 -2.52
C GLY A 277 12.33 -7.44 -2.20
N GLY A 278 12.81 -8.21 -3.18
CA GLY A 278 13.90 -9.16 -2.97
C GLY A 278 13.38 -10.52 -2.51
N ARG A 279 14.20 -11.58 -2.69
CA ARG A 279 13.77 -12.96 -2.40
C ARG A 279 13.37 -13.16 -0.94
N ALA A 280 14.04 -12.45 -0.03
CA ALA A 280 13.77 -12.48 1.40
C ALA A 280 13.02 -11.23 1.89
N LEU A 281 12.45 -10.43 0.97
CA LEU A 281 11.79 -9.15 1.28
C LEU A 281 12.71 -8.14 2.00
N ASP A 282 14.02 -8.29 1.81
CA ASP A 282 15.14 -7.60 2.47
C ASP A 282 15.59 -6.33 1.75
N ARG A 283 14.91 -5.95 0.66
CA ARG A 283 15.20 -4.74 -0.10
C ARG A 283 14.05 -3.77 -0.01
N LEU A 284 14.38 -2.51 0.26
CA LEU A 284 13.46 -1.38 0.25
C LEU A 284 13.91 -0.39 -0.81
N TRP A 285 13.00 -0.01 -1.70
CA TRP A 285 13.12 1.19 -2.52
C TRP A 285 12.18 2.23 -1.95
N VAL A 286 12.65 3.45 -1.69
CA VAL A 286 11.85 4.52 -1.10
C VAL A 286 12.31 5.87 -1.62
N GLU A 287 11.36 6.68 -2.09
CA GLU A 287 11.64 7.98 -2.70
C GLU A 287 10.54 8.99 -2.42
N GLU A 288 10.92 10.26 -2.27
CA GLU A 288 9.99 11.35 -2.01
C GLU A 288 9.57 12.05 -3.31
N GLY A 289 8.43 12.73 -3.28
CA GLY A 289 7.78 13.28 -4.45
C GLY A 289 6.74 14.35 -4.16
N TYR A 290 6.12 14.86 -5.24
CA TYR A 290 4.98 15.76 -5.14
C TYR A 290 3.92 15.38 -6.17
N VAL A 291 2.68 15.25 -5.71
CA VAL A 291 1.54 15.34 -6.61
C VAL A 291 1.41 16.79 -7.08
N LEU A 292 1.38 17.00 -8.40
CA LEU A 292 1.19 18.31 -9.00
C LEU A 292 -0.29 18.60 -9.22
N ASP A 293 -0.65 19.88 -9.27
CA ASP A 293 -1.96 20.29 -9.79
C ASP A 293 -2.02 20.27 -11.33
N ASP A 294 -3.22 20.39 -11.90
CA ASP A 294 -3.44 20.34 -13.35
C ASP A 294 -2.68 21.43 -14.12
N ARG A 295 -2.48 22.62 -13.54
CA ARG A 295 -1.73 23.71 -14.19
C ARG A 295 -0.24 23.39 -14.20
N GLN A 296 0.27 22.84 -13.10
CA GLN A 296 1.65 22.41 -12.97
C GLN A 296 1.97 21.18 -13.83
N ALA A 297 0.97 20.36 -14.17
CA ALA A 297 1.11 19.20 -15.03
C ALA A 297 1.20 19.55 -16.53
N GLN A 298 0.57 20.64 -16.98
CA GLN A 298 0.54 21.05 -18.39
C GLN A 298 1.94 21.22 -19.00
N GLY A 299 2.14 20.68 -20.19
CA GLY A 299 3.41 20.84 -20.93
C GLY A 299 4.61 20.10 -20.32
N THR A 300 4.41 19.34 -19.23
CA THR A 300 5.46 18.49 -18.62
C THR A 300 5.42 17.05 -19.13
N GLY A 301 4.51 16.75 -20.06
CA GLY A 301 4.29 15.39 -20.59
C GLY A 301 3.67 14.43 -19.58
N THR A 302 3.02 14.97 -18.54
CA THR A 302 2.38 14.21 -17.45
C THR A 302 0.85 14.38 -17.45
N GLU A 303 0.32 14.83 -18.58
CA GLU A 303 -1.11 14.97 -18.80
C GLU A 303 -1.80 13.61 -18.72
N TRP A 304 -3.06 13.63 -18.26
CA TRP A 304 -3.86 12.42 -18.15
C TRP A 304 -4.01 11.75 -19.52
N SER A 305 -3.72 10.45 -19.60
CA SER A 305 -3.87 9.66 -20.83
C SER A 305 -5.02 8.66 -20.74
N PRO A 306 -5.91 8.57 -21.75
CA PRO A 306 -6.95 7.53 -21.78
C PRO A 306 -6.39 6.12 -21.98
N GLN A 307 -5.12 5.99 -22.38
CA GLN A 307 -4.42 4.72 -22.59
C GLN A 307 -3.75 4.17 -21.32
N LEU A 308 -4.05 4.74 -20.15
CA LEU A 308 -3.53 4.34 -18.86
C LEU A 308 -4.68 4.28 -17.83
N CYS A 309 -4.35 3.83 -16.61
CA CYS A 309 -5.25 3.85 -15.45
C CYS A 309 -6.11 5.11 -15.35
N ARG A 310 -7.36 4.95 -14.89
CA ARG A 310 -8.30 6.07 -14.74
C ARG A 310 -7.80 7.15 -13.77
N THR A 311 -7.10 6.78 -12.70
CA THR A 311 -6.45 7.69 -11.72
C THR A 311 -4.93 7.70 -11.92
N GLN A 312 -4.34 8.89 -12.12
CA GLN A 312 -2.92 9.06 -12.51
C GLN A 312 -2.25 10.13 -11.64
N VAL A 313 -1.00 9.89 -11.22
CA VAL A 313 -0.19 10.85 -10.45
C VAL A 313 1.13 11.10 -11.18
N VAL A 314 1.60 12.34 -11.06
CA VAL A 314 2.25 13.00 -12.19
C VAL A 314 3.72 13.38 -11.95
N ARG A 315 4.24 13.37 -10.71
CA ARG A 315 5.69 13.64 -10.52
C ARG A 315 6.30 13.08 -9.23
N LEU A 316 7.53 12.57 -9.32
CA LEU A 316 8.36 12.14 -8.19
C LEU A 316 9.68 12.92 -8.20
N LEU A 317 10.19 13.27 -7.02
CA LEU A 317 11.32 14.20 -6.87
C LEU A 317 12.68 13.52 -6.86
N GLY A 318 12.74 12.19 -6.71
CA GLY A 318 13.99 11.42 -6.55
C GLY A 318 15.00 11.59 -7.69
N GLY A 319 14.66 12.36 -8.73
CA GLY A 319 15.61 12.75 -9.74
C GLY A 319 16.04 11.55 -10.59
N ARG A 320 17.13 11.75 -11.33
CA ARG A 320 17.61 10.75 -12.29
C ARG A 320 18.07 9.45 -11.58
N PRO A 321 18.73 9.51 -10.41
CA PRO A 321 19.13 8.30 -9.68
C PRO A 321 17.96 7.40 -9.30
N ALA A 322 16.85 7.95 -8.82
CA ALA A 322 15.66 7.18 -8.48
C ALA A 322 15.06 6.44 -9.70
N VAL A 323 15.04 7.10 -10.87
CA VAL A 323 14.56 6.47 -12.12
C VAL A 323 15.50 5.35 -12.52
N GLU A 324 16.80 5.63 -12.50
CA GLU A 324 17.83 4.67 -12.89
C GLU A 324 17.79 3.45 -11.99
N GLU A 325 17.50 3.60 -10.70
CA GLU A 325 17.33 2.46 -9.81
C GLU A 325 16.11 1.61 -10.16
N LEU A 326 14.96 2.21 -10.45
CA LEU A 326 13.77 1.48 -10.92
C LEU A 326 14.05 0.73 -12.24
N LEU A 327 14.88 1.30 -13.12
CA LEU A 327 15.22 0.69 -14.41
C LEU A 327 16.31 -0.37 -14.33
N VAL A 328 17.29 -0.23 -13.44
CA VAL A 328 18.47 -1.10 -13.37
C VAL A 328 18.30 -2.19 -12.30
N ARG A 329 17.58 -1.90 -11.21
CA ARG A 329 17.42 -2.81 -10.06
C ARG A 329 15.97 -2.85 -9.54
N PRO A 330 14.95 -3.06 -10.40
CA PRO A 330 13.55 -3.06 -9.99
C PRO A 330 13.25 -4.10 -8.91
N LEU A 331 12.32 -3.75 -8.02
CA LEU A 331 11.76 -4.64 -7.00
C LEU A 331 10.34 -5.11 -7.35
N GLY A 332 9.79 -4.66 -8.47
CA GLY A 332 8.44 -4.91 -8.94
C GLY A 332 7.89 -3.74 -9.75
N ASN A 333 6.74 -3.96 -10.39
CA ASN A 333 6.00 -2.93 -11.12
C ASN A 333 5.21 -2.02 -10.18
N HIS A 334 4.61 -2.57 -9.12
CA HIS A 334 3.80 -1.81 -8.18
C HIS A 334 4.64 -1.09 -7.14
N LEU A 335 4.27 0.17 -6.87
CA LEU A 335 4.77 1.03 -5.80
C LEU A 335 3.61 1.37 -4.86
N VAL A 336 3.94 1.69 -3.61
CA VAL A 336 3.01 2.14 -2.59
C VAL A 336 3.26 3.61 -2.30
N MET A 337 2.23 4.45 -2.34
CA MET A 337 2.32 5.89 -2.05
C MET A 337 1.67 6.23 -0.70
N LEU A 338 2.35 7.08 0.05
CA LEU A 338 1.90 7.72 1.30
C LEU A 338 1.92 9.25 1.13
N ARG A 339 1.14 9.98 1.92
CA ARG A 339 1.18 11.45 1.94
C ARG A 339 2.31 11.94 2.85
N GLY A 340 2.87 13.08 2.47
CA GLY A 340 3.99 13.71 3.15
C GLY A 340 5.33 13.07 2.81
N HIS A 341 6.38 13.69 3.34
CA HIS A 341 7.75 13.23 3.30
C HIS A 341 7.98 12.30 4.50
N GLN A 342 8.02 11.01 4.23
CA GLN A 342 8.04 9.92 5.21
C GLN A 342 9.30 9.06 5.05
N ARG A 343 10.22 9.40 4.12
CA ARG A 343 11.37 8.55 3.80
C ARG A 343 12.21 8.26 5.03
N ALA A 344 12.59 9.29 5.78
CA ALA A 344 13.42 9.14 6.98
C ALA A 344 12.77 8.22 8.03
N LEU A 345 11.44 8.35 8.22
CA LEU A 345 10.67 7.50 9.15
C LEU A 345 10.70 6.02 8.72
N LEU A 346 10.49 5.77 7.43
CA LEU A 346 10.43 4.42 6.87
C LEU A 346 11.81 3.76 6.84
N GLU A 347 12.86 4.49 6.43
CA GLU A 347 14.24 4.02 6.43
C GLU A 347 14.72 3.75 7.87
N GLU A 348 14.46 4.65 8.82
CA GLU A 348 14.81 4.46 10.23
C GLU A 348 14.19 3.17 10.79
N TRP A 349 12.91 2.91 10.49
CA TRP A 349 12.25 1.68 10.91
C TRP A 349 12.84 0.45 10.22
N PHE A 350 13.01 0.50 8.89
CA PHE A 350 13.52 -0.63 8.12
C PHE A 350 14.93 -1.04 8.54
N THR A 351 15.81 -0.08 8.84
CA THR A 351 17.15 -0.35 9.37
C THR A 351 17.16 -0.94 10.78
N GLN A 352 16.10 -0.74 11.57
CA GLN A 352 16.04 -1.25 12.95
C GLN A 352 15.26 -2.57 13.08
N PHE A 353 14.24 -2.75 12.25
CA PHE A 353 13.23 -3.80 12.41
C PHE A 353 12.99 -4.61 11.13
N GLY A 354 13.53 -4.15 9.99
CA GLY A 354 13.38 -4.81 8.70
C GLY A 354 14.22 -6.09 8.60
N PRO A 355 14.09 -6.83 7.50
CA PRO A 355 14.82 -8.08 7.31
C PRO A 355 16.29 -7.80 7.03
N GLY A 356 17.18 -8.64 7.58
CA GLY A 356 18.61 -8.52 7.31
C GLY A 356 19.33 -7.43 8.11
N THR A 357 18.67 -6.83 9.11
CA THR A 357 19.39 -6.16 10.20
C THR A 357 20.31 -7.21 10.83
N LYS A 358 21.60 -7.15 10.53
CA LYS A 358 22.65 -7.97 11.14
C LYS A 358 23.45 -7.11 12.07
#